data_AF-D9XKR7-F1
#
_entry.id   AF-D9XKR7-F1
#
_cell.length_a   1.000
_cell.length_b   1.000
_cell.length_c   1.000
_cell.angle_alpha   90.00
_cell.angle_beta   90.00
_cell.angle_gamma   90.00
#
_symmetry.space_group_name_H-M   'P 1'
#
loop_
_entity.id
_entity.type
_entity.pdbx_description
1 polymer ?
#
loop_
_entity_poly.entity_id
_entity_poly.type
_entity_poly.pdbx_seq_one_letter_code
_entity_poly.pdbx_strand_id
1 'polypeptide(L)'
;MAGPVEYRALRRAHGRPGSAGTEQGCATTEVRMQFRVLGVPEVHDDVADRWVPLTSPKQRQLLGALLVRPGVPVPAARLIDELWRGCAPGKAVNALQAHASRLRQLLIEAEPSRANMPRLVARDTGYVLEARPEELDSARFRLGVAKAGTLLAGDPLGACALLEEVLGLWRGPAMAGSTSGPLCAGAAAELEEERLAALELLYETQARAAAAAGDPCPPDLPRRPLPVRGGGGAGRPEEGGQLGRLRARVDNSSTSSGCCASRWSSCRCSWGPPPAGRLSR
;
A
#
# COMPACT_ATOMS: atom_id res chain seq x y z
N MET A 1 11.39 -20.93 5.40
CA MET A 1 11.62 -20.54 6.82
C MET A 1 12.21 -19.15 6.81
N ALA A 2 11.36 -18.12 6.80
CA ALA A 2 11.79 -16.72 6.81
C ALA A 2 11.80 -16.25 8.27
N GLY A 3 12.98 -15.85 8.75
CA GLY A 3 13.19 -15.34 10.10
C GLY A 3 12.59 -13.93 10.27
N PRO A 4 12.38 -13.50 11.53
CA PRO A 4 11.74 -12.24 11.85
C PRO A 4 12.64 -11.04 11.55
N VAL A 5 12.02 -9.97 11.06
CA VAL A 5 12.65 -8.68 10.75
C VAL A 5 12.89 -7.96 12.08
N GLU A 6 14.15 -7.90 12.54
CA GLU A 6 14.55 -7.15 13.73
C GLU A 6 14.51 -5.63 13.45
N TYR A 7 13.58 -4.92 14.10
CA TYR A 7 13.60 -3.45 14.15
C TYR A 7 14.52 -2.99 15.29
N ARG A 8 15.82 -2.89 14.99
CA ARG A 8 16.82 -2.41 15.94
C ARG A 8 16.80 -0.88 15.98
N ALA A 9 16.04 -0.30 16.92
CA ALA A 9 16.15 1.11 17.27
C ALA A 9 17.03 1.28 18.52
N LEU A 10 18.19 1.91 18.29
CA LEU A 10 19.22 2.27 19.25
C LEU A 10 18.68 3.20 20.35
N ARG A 11 18.95 2.85 21.62
CA ARG A 11 19.25 3.83 22.68
C ARG A 11 20.04 3.15 23.81
N ARG A 12 21.35 3.39 23.86
CA ARG A 12 22.17 3.13 25.06
C ARG A 12 22.13 4.35 25.98
N ALA A 13 22.20 4.02 27.26
CA ALA A 13 21.99 4.84 28.45
C ALA A 13 23.00 5.98 28.66
N HIS A 14 22.61 7.01 29.44
CA HIS A 14 23.36 7.53 30.59
C HIS A 14 22.50 8.46 31.47
N GLY A 15 22.64 8.34 32.81
CA GLY A 15 22.33 9.38 33.80
C GLY A 15 21.28 9.05 34.88
N ARG A 16 21.72 8.82 36.13
CA ARG A 16 20.85 8.80 37.33
C ARG A 16 20.30 10.22 37.64
N PRO A 17 19.13 10.36 38.30
CA PRO A 17 18.45 11.64 38.45
C PRO A 17 18.94 12.42 39.68
N GLY A 18 19.07 13.74 39.52
CA GLY A 18 19.14 14.74 40.59
C GLY A 18 18.03 15.77 40.40
N SER A 19 17.07 15.75 41.32
CA SER A 19 16.10 16.78 41.74
C SER A 19 15.50 17.80 40.76
N ALA A 20 14.15 17.77 40.72
CA ALA A 20 13.22 18.90 40.76
C ALA A 20 13.27 19.93 39.62
N GLY A 21 12.42 19.71 38.62
CA GLY A 21 11.95 20.71 37.67
C GLY A 21 10.61 20.25 37.11
N THR A 22 9.55 21.00 37.40
CA THR A 22 8.20 20.78 36.92
C THR A 22 8.15 21.11 35.43
N GLU A 23 8.55 20.17 34.58
CA GLU A 23 8.33 20.25 33.14
C GLU A 23 7.10 19.45 32.80
N GLN A 24 6.06 20.14 32.32
CA GLN A 24 4.92 19.51 31.68
C GLN A 24 5.43 18.61 30.55
N GLY A 25 5.49 17.30 30.84
CA GLY A 25 5.69 16.28 29.82
C GLY A 25 4.57 16.41 28.82
N CYS A 26 4.92 16.81 27.60
CA CYS A 26 4.14 16.49 26.41
C CYS A 26 3.84 14.99 26.51
N ALA A 27 2.61 14.64 26.86
CA ALA A 27 2.21 13.25 26.99
C ALA A 27 2.42 12.64 25.61
N THR A 28 3.54 11.94 25.42
CA THR A 28 3.68 10.93 24.39
C THR A 28 2.43 10.10 24.55
N THR A 29 1.49 10.27 23.63
CA THR A 29 0.25 9.51 23.62
C THR A 29 0.72 8.09 23.43
N GLU A 30 0.81 7.33 24.53
CA GLU A 30 1.17 5.93 24.48
C GLU A 30 0.14 5.27 23.57
N VAL A 31 0.58 4.93 22.36
CA VAL A 31 -0.19 4.08 21.46
C VAL A 31 -0.18 2.73 22.17
N ARG A 32 -1.31 2.38 22.78
CA ARG A 32 -1.44 1.12 23.52
C ARG A 32 -1.98 -0.01 22.65
N MET A 33 -2.69 0.35 21.58
CA MET A 33 -3.31 -0.61 20.68
C MET A 33 -3.17 -0.13 19.24
N GLN A 34 -2.68 -1.00 18.35
CA GLN A 34 -2.60 -0.74 16.92
C GLN A 34 -3.63 -1.60 16.18
N PHE A 35 -4.39 -0.95 15.31
CA PHE A 35 -5.30 -1.56 14.36
C PHE A 35 -4.63 -1.63 12.99
N ARG A 36 -4.63 -2.83 12.42
CA ARG A 36 -3.90 -3.16 11.20
C ARG A 36 -4.90 -3.59 10.14
N VAL A 37 -5.11 -2.80 9.09
CA VAL A 37 -6.08 -3.07 8.01
C VAL A 37 -5.46 -3.10 6.60
N LEU A 38 -4.19 -2.67 6.46
CA LEU A 38 -3.41 -2.76 5.21
C LEU A 38 -2.87 -4.19 4.99
N GLY A 39 -3.78 -5.16 4.95
CA GLY A 39 -3.51 -6.60 4.97
C GLY A 39 -4.68 -7.34 5.61
N VAL A 40 -4.41 -8.47 6.26
CA VAL A 40 -5.43 -9.13 7.10
C VAL A 40 -5.75 -8.21 8.29
N PRO A 41 -7.04 -7.97 8.62
CA PRO A 41 -7.40 -7.18 9.78
C PRO A 41 -6.92 -7.81 11.10
N GLU A 42 -6.03 -7.11 11.79
CA GLU A 42 -5.37 -7.55 13.00
C GLU A 42 -5.37 -6.45 14.06
N VAL A 43 -5.20 -6.84 15.32
CA VAL A 43 -5.03 -5.92 16.45
C VAL A 43 -3.78 -6.32 17.22
N HIS A 44 -2.91 -5.35 17.46
CA HIS A 44 -1.69 -5.51 18.25
C HIS A 44 -1.80 -4.67 19.52
N ASP A 45 -1.44 -5.24 20.66
CA ASP A 45 -1.27 -4.53 21.92
C ASP A 45 0.22 -4.22 22.08
N ASP A 46 0.56 -2.94 22.00
CA ASP A 46 1.96 -2.47 22.06
C ASP A 46 2.53 -2.53 23.47
N VAL A 47 1.69 -2.48 24.51
CA VAL A 47 2.15 -2.49 25.90
C VAL A 47 2.59 -3.89 26.31
N ALA A 48 1.81 -4.90 25.90
CA ALA A 48 2.12 -6.29 26.18
C ALA A 48 2.86 -7.00 25.03
N ASP A 49 3.17 -6.29 23.94
CA ASP A 49 3.81 -6.79 22.72
C ASP A 49 3.16 -8.10 22.22
N ARG A 50 1.83 -8.08 22.11
CA ARG A 50 1.04 -9.28 21.77
C ARG A 50 0.00 -9.01 20.69
N TRP A 51 -0.25 -10.03 19.90
CA TRP A 51 -1.36 -10.07 18.95
C TRP A 51 -2.65 -10.50 19.64
N VAL A 52 -3.73 -9.77 19.40
CA VAL A 52 -5.07 -10.14 19.89
C VAL A 52 -5.62 -11.24 18.98
N PRO A 53 -5.95 -12.43 19.52
CA PRO A 53 -6.36 -13.56 18.70
C PRO A 53 -7.79 -13.39 18.16
N LEU A 54 -7.91 -12.83 16.96
CA LEU A 54 -9.17 -12.76 16.22
C LEU A 54 -9.42 -14.09 15.50
N THR A 55 -9.89 -15.09 16.25
CA THR A 55 -10.03 -16.47 15.78
C THR A 55 -11.12 -16.63 14.70
N SER A 56 -12.18 -15.82 14.72
CA SER A 56 -13.27 -15.92 13.75
C SER A 56 -13.09 -14.98 12.55
N PRO A 57 -13.21 -15.47 11.30
CA PRO A 57 -13.26 -14.61 10.11
C PRO A 57 -14.34 -13.53 10.19
N LYS A 58 -15.51 -13.86 10.76
CA LYS A 58 -16.60 -12.90 10.98
C LYS A 58 -16.24 -11.81 12.01
N GLN A 59 -15.40 -12.11 12.99
CA GLN A 59 -14.92 -11.09 13.93
C GLN A 59 -13.93 -10.13 13.26
N ARG A 60 -13.01 -10.66 12.43
CA ARG A 60 -12.11 -9.82 11.62
C ARG A 60 -12.88 -8.93 10.66
N GLN A 61 -13.90 -9.48 10.01
CA GLN A 61 -14.79 -8.71 9.15
C GLN A 61 -15.57 -7.64 9.92
N LEU A 62 -16.15 -7.97 11.08
CA LEU A 62 -16.83 -6.99 11.93
C LEU A 62 -15.89 -5.87 12.36
N LEU A 63 -14.66 -6.21 12.76
CA LEU A 63 -13.64 -5.25 13.12
C LEU A 63 -13.29 -4.35 11.93
N GLY A 64 -13.00 -4.93 10.76
CA GLY A 64 -12.71 -4.19 9.53
C GLY A 64 -13.83 -3.20 9.18
N ALA A 65 -15.09 -3.66 9.25
CA ALA A 65 -16.27 -2.84 8.96
C ALA A 65 -16.40 -1.62 9.89
N LEU A 66 -16.05 -1.79 11.16
CA LEU A 66 -16.05 -0.71 12.15
C LEU A 66 -14.84 0.23 11.98
N LEU A 67 -13.71 -0.28 11.51
CA LEU A 67 -12.49 0.49 11.25
C LEU A 67 -12.53 1.26 9.93
N VAL A 68 -13.49 1.02 9.04
CA VAL A 68 -13.68 1.84 7.83
C VAL A 68 -13.89 3.30 8.19
N ARG A 69 -14.67 3.56 9.24
CA ARG A 69 -14.94 4.90 9.77
C ARG A 69 -14.85 4.88 11.31
N PRO A 70 -13.65 4.98 11.88
CA PRO A 70 -13.47 4.96 13.33
C PRO A 70 -14.22 6.14 13.96
N GLY A 71 -14.85 5.90 15.12
CA GLY A 71 -15.63 6.92 15.84
C GLY A 71 -17.02 7.22 15.25
N VAL A 72 -17.40 6.64 14.10
CA VAL A 72 -18.72 6.84 13.48
C VAL A 72 -19.64 5.64 13.73
N PRO A 73 -20.90 5.83 14.15
CA PRO A 73 -21.83 4.72 14.35
C PRO A 73 -22.18 4.04 13.02
N VAL A 74 -22.02 2.71 13.00
CA VAL A 74 -22.45 1.85 11.90
C VAL A 74 -23.75 1.14 12.31
N PRO A 75 -24.86 1.31 11.57
CA PRO A 75 -26.13 0.67 11.90
C PRO A 75 -26.04 -0.85 11.93
N ALA A 76 -26.74 -1.48 12.87
CA ALA A 76 -26.75 -2.94 13.04
C ALA A 76 -27.20 -3.67 11.76
N ALA A 77 -28.19 -3.12 11.04
CA ALA A 77 -28.64 -3.68 9.76
C ALA A 77 -27.53 -3.72 8.69
N ARG A 78 -26.68 -2.68 8.64
CA ARG A 78 -25.53 -2.63 7.71
C ARG A 78 -24.44 -3.61 8.12
N LEU A 79 -24.20 -3.79 9.42
CA LEU A 79 -23.27 -4.81 9.91
C LEU A 79 -23.78 -6.24 9.68
N ILE A 80 -25.10 -6.47 9.74
CA ILE A 80 -25.70 -7.75 9.39
C ILE A 80 -25.49 -8.04 7.89
N ASP A 81 -25.79 -7.07 7.03
CA ASP A 81 -25.57 -7.21 5.60
C ASP A 81 -24.09 -7.43 5.27
N GLU A 82 -23.19 -6.72 5.95
CA GLU A 82 -21.75 -6.91 5.86
C GLU A 82 -21.32 -8.35 6.18
N LEU A 83 -21.77 -8.89 7.31
CA LEU A 83 -21.31 -10.19 7.79
C LEU A 83 -21.95 -11.39 7.10
N TRP A 84 -23.15 -11.24 6.54
CA TRP A 84 -23.93 -12.37 6.02
C TRP A 84 -24.40 -12.21 4.56
N ARG A 85 -24.25 -11.04 3.92
CA ARG A 85 -24.65 -10.77 2.52
C ARG A 85 -26.05 -11.31 2.17
N GLY A 86 -27.03 -11.06 3.03
CA GLY A 86 -28.41 -11.55 2.85
C GLY A 86 -28.67 -13.01 3.29
N CYS A 87 -27.64 -13.81 3.57
CA CYS A 87 -27.77 -15.17 4.12
C CYS A 87 -27.69 -15.19 5.66
N ALA A 88 -28.41 -14.27 6.31
CA ALA A 88 -28.35 -14.11 7.76
C ALA A 88 -29.18 -15.21 8.46
N PRO A 89 -28.74 -15.69 9.64
CA PRO A 89 -29.53 -16.63 10.43
C PRO A 89 -30.83 -15.96 10.91
N GLY A 90 -31.87 -16.76 11.22
CA GLY A 90 -33.17 -16.23 11.66
C GLY A 90 -33.13 -15.33 12.91
N LYS A 91 -32.02 -15.34 13.66
CA LYS A 91 -31.73 -14.42 14.78
C LYS A 91 -30.46 -13.59 14.52
N ALA A 92 -30.37 -12.93 13.37
CA ALA A 92 -29.21 -12.16 12.93
C ALA A 92 -28.74 -11.09 13.93
N VAL A 93 -29.68 -10.39 14.57
CA VAL A 93 -29.37 -9.36 15.60
C VAL A 93 -28.67 -9.99 16.81
N ASN A 94 -29.18 -11.12 17.31
CA ASN A 94 -28.55 -11.82 18.45
C ASN A 94 -27.18 -12.37 18.07
N ALA A 95 -27.00 -12.85 16.83
CA ALA A 95 -25.71 -13.31 16.33
C ALA A 95 -24.70 -12.14 16.24
N LEU A 96 -25.12 -10.98 15.73
CA LEU A 96 -24.29 -9.77 15.71
C LEU A 96 -23.90 -9.34 17.13
N GLN A 97 -24.85 -9.29 18.05
CA GLN A 97 -24.59 -8.97 19.46
C GLN A 97 -23.57 -9.94 20.08
N ALA A 98 -23.68 -11.24 19.81
CA ALA A 98 -22.71 -12.22 20.29
C ALA A 98 -21.30 -12.00 19.72
N HIS A 99 -21.18 -11.67 18.43
CA HIS A 99 -19.88 -11.31 17.82
C HIS A 99 -19.32 -10.01 18.40
N ALA A 100 -20.15 -8.98 18.57
CA ALA A 100 -19.75 -7.70 19.14
C ALA A 100 -19.33 -7.83 20.61
N SER A 101 -20.04 -8.59 21.43
CA SER A 101 -19.68 -8.85 22.82
C SER A 101 -18.35 -9.59 22.94
N ARG A 102 -18.11 -10.62 22.12
CA ARG A 102 -16.81 -11.32 22.09
C ARG A 102 -15.68 -10.41 21.64
N LEU A 103 -15.90 -9.58 20.61
CA LEU A 103 -14.91 -8.60 20.16
C LEU A 103 -14.60 -7.58 21.25
N ARG A 104 -15.63 -7.06 21.93
CA ARG A 104 -15.46 -6.14 23.07
C ARG A 104 -14.62 -6.78 24.16
N GLN A 105 -14.88 -8.03 24.51
CA GLN A 105 -14.15 -8.74 25.55
C GLN A 105 -12.66 -8.88 25.20
N LEU A 106 -12.35 -9.28 23.95
CA LEU A 106 -10.97 -9.35 23.45
C LEU A 106 -10.25 -7.99 23.52
N LEU A 107 -10.95 -6.89 23.21
CA LEU A 107 -10.38 -5.55 23.29
C LEU A 107 -10.17 -5.08 24.73
N ILE A 108 -11.06 -5.43 25.66
CA ILE A 108 -10.90 -5.12 27.09
C ILE A 108 -9.73 -5.91 27.69
N GLU A 109 -9.59 -7.19 27.33
CA GLU A 109 -8.47 -8.03 27.76
C GLU A 109 -7.12 -7.56 27.19
N ALA A 110 -7.16 -6.99 25.97
CA ALA A 110 -6.02 -6.36 25.36
C ALA A 110 -5.69 -5.00 26.01
N GLU A 111 -6.67 -4.22 26.46
CA GLU A 111 -6.43 -2.94 27.13
C GLU A 111 -7.19 -2.83 28.47
N PRO A 112 -6.73 -3.53 29.54
CA PRO A 112 -7.45 -3.57 30.83
C PRO A 112 -7.66 -2.19 31.46
N SER A 113 -6.75 -1.25 31.19
CA SER A 113 -6.87 0.14 31.66
C SER A 113 -8.12 0.88 31.15
N ARG A 114 -8.74 0.38 30.07
CA ARG A 114 -9.99 0.89 29.50
C ARG A 114 -11.21 0.02 29.79
N ALA A 115 -11.14 -0.90 30.77
CA ALA A 115 -12.29 -1.76 31.10
C ALA A 115 -13.58 -0.97 31.39
N ASN A 116 -13.47 0.22 31.99
CA ASN A 116 -14.61 1.10 32.29
C ASN A 116 -15.05 1.98 31.10
N MET A 117 -14.26 2.06 30.03
CA MET A 117 -14.50 2.85 28.82
C MET A 117 -14.16 2.01 27.58
N PRO A 118 -14.97 0.99 27.26
CA PRO A 118 -14.66 0.04 26.20
C PRO A 118 -14.65 0.72 24.83
N ARG A 119 -13.68 0.37 23.97
CA ARG A 119 -13.57 0.92 22.61
C ARG A 119 -14.79 0.63 21.74
N LEU A 120 -15.38 -0.56 21.89
CA LEU A 120 -16.54 -0.98 21.13
C LEU A 120 -17.83 -0.71 21.92
N VAL A 121 -18.55 0.33 21.52
CA VAL A 121 -19.76 0.78 22.18
C VAL A 121 -20.99 0.58 21.30
N ALA A 122 -22.05 0.06 21.90
CA ALA A 122 -23.38 0.08 21.28
C ALA A 122 -24.05 1.41 21.62
N ARG A 123 -24.53 2.12 20.61
CA ARG A 123 -25.33 3.34 20.70
C ARG A 123 -26.70 3.07 20.08
N ASP A 124 -27.66 3.95 20.30
CA ASP A 124 -29.02 3.80 19.75
C ASP A 124 -29.04 3.68 18.22
N THR A 125 -28.04 4.26 17.55
CA THR A 125 -27.89 4.25 16.09
C THR A 125 -27.04 3.10 15.52
N GLY A 126 -26.45 2.24 16.38
CA GLY A 126 -25.63 1.11 15.94
C GLY A 126 -24.39 0.86 16.81
N TYR A 127 -23.31 0.42 16.18
CA TYR A 127 -22.05 0.14 16.86
C TYR A 127 -20.97 1.14 16.45
N VAL A 128 -20.20 1.60 17.43
CA VAL A 128 -19.06 2.51 17.24
C VAL A 128 -17.82 1.82 17.77
N LEU A 129 -16.73 1.87 16.99
CA LEU A 129 -15.41 1.54 17.48
C LEU A 129 -14.57 2.81 17.62
N GLU A 130 -14.15 3.10 18.84
CA GLU A 130 -13.26 4.21 19.16
C GLU A 130 -11.81 3.79 18.94
N ALA A 131 -11.22 4.31 17.87
CA ALA A 131 -9.81 4.19 17.55
C ALA A 131 -9.28 5.59 17.19
N ARG A 132 -8.10 5.92 17.70
CA ARG A 132 -7.44 7.17 17.35
C ARG A 132 -6.74 7.04 15.98
N PRO A 133 -6.55 8.13 15.23
CA PRO A 133 -5.86 8.06 13.95
C PRO A 133 -4.43 7.50 14.05
N GLU A 134 -3.71 7.75 15.15
CA GLU A 134 -2.36 7.20 15.33
C GLU A 134 -2.34 5.68 15.52
N GLU A 135 -3.45 5.11 15.99
CA GLU A 135 -3.61 3.69 16.26
C GLU A 135 -3.88 2.89 14.97
N LEU A 136 -4.28 3.55 13.87
CA LEU A 136 -4.69 2.89 12.63
C LEU A 136 -3.61 2.99 11.56
N ASP A 137 -3.15 1.86 11.02
CA ASP A 137 -2.11 1.83 9.99
C ASP A 137 -2.51 2.56 8.70
N SER A 138 -3.78 2.49 8.28
CA SER A 138 -4.28 3.24 7.12
C SER A 138 -4.27 4.75 7.34
N ALA A 139 -4.56 5.23 8.55
CA ALA A 139 -4.48 6.64 8.88
C ALA A 139 -3.02 7.11 8.95
N ARG A 140 -2.11 6.29 9.49
CA ARG A 140 -0.65 6.55 9.44
C ARG A 140 -0.13 6.60 8.01
N PHE A 141 -0.58 5.68 7.15
CA PHE A 141 -0.25 5.67 5.73
C PHE A 141 -0.68 6.97 5.05
N ARG A 142 -1.97 7.36 5.19
CA ARG A 142 -2.51 8.60 4.61
C ARG A 142 -1.76 9.85 5.10
N LEU A 143 -1.50 9.95 6.40
CA LEU A 143 -0.74 11.06 6.98
C LEU A 143 0.69 11.12 6.43
N GLY A 144 1.33 9.96 6.30
CA GLY A 144 2.68 9.85 5.74
C GLY A 144 2.76 10.25 4.27
N VAL A 145 1.82 9.80 3.45
CA VAL A 145 1.71 10.19 2.03
C VAL A 145 1.47 11.70 1.91
N ALA A 146 0.55 12.27 2.69
CA ALA A 146 0.31 13.71 2.69
C ALA A 146 1.57 14.50 3.08
N LYS A 147 2.28 14.06 4.13
CA LYS A 147 3.53 14.68 4.56
C LYS A 147 4.62 14.58 3.49
N ALA A 148 4.76 13.44 2.81
CA ALA A 148 5.71 13.29 1.72
C ALA A 148 5.43 14.28 0.56
N GLY A 149 4.14 14.47 0.23
CA GLY A 149 3.73 15.48 -0.75
C GLY A 149 4.19 16.90 -0.39
N THR A 150 4.18 17.26 0.89
CA THR A 150 4.68 18.58 1.34
C THR A 150 6.20 18.71 1.29
N LEU A 151 6.94 17.60 1.41
CA LEU A 151 8.41 17.59 1.36
C LEU A 151 8.94 17.69 -0.07
N LEU A 152 8.16 17.25 -1.06
CA LEU A 152 8.58 17.08 -2.46
C LEU A 152 9.29 18.29 -3.09
N ALA A 153 8.89 19.52 -2.72
CA ALA A 153 9.48 20.74 -3.29
C ALA A 153 10.85 21.10 -2.72
N GLY A 154 11.13 20.74 -1.46
CA GLY A 154 12.35 21.15 -0.74
C GLY A 154 13.31 20.01 -0.42
N ASP A 155 12.77 18.81 -0.21
CA ASP A 155 13.53 17.60 0.12
C ASP A 155 12.93 16.36 -0.60
N PRO A 156 13.22 16.20 -1.91
CA PRO A 156 12.78 15.03 -2.66
C PRO A 156 13.30 13.70 -2.10
N LEU A 157 14.51 13.67 -1.53
CA LEU A 157 15.08 12.45 -0.95
C LEU A 157 14.34 12.05 0.33
N GLY A 158 14.04 13.01 1.21
CA GLY A 158 13.22 12.77 2.39
C GLY A 158 11.79 12.37 2.04
N ALA A 159 11.22 12.94 0.98
CA ALA A 159 9.92 12.51 0.46
C ALA A 159 9.94 11.05 -0.03
N CYS A 160 10.97 10.63 -0.78
CA CYS A 160 11.16 9.24 -1.20
C CYS A 160 11.22 8.29 0.01
N ALA A 161 12.11 8.59 0.97
CA ALA A 161 12.30 7.74 2.14
C ALA A 161 11.00 7.56 2.94
N LEU A 162 10.23 8.65 3.11
CA LEU A 162 8.96 8.60 3.81
C LEU A 162 7.89 7.80 3.04
N LEU A 163 7.85 7.92 1.71
CA LEU A 163 6.94 7.14 0.87
C LEU A 163 7.26 5.65 0.94
N GLU A 164 8.53 5.27 0.89
CA GLU A 164 8.98 3.89 1.04
C GLU A 164 8.62 3.33 2.43
N GLU A 165 8.81 4.11 3.49
CA GLU A 165 8.43 3.74 4.85
C GLU A 165 6.92 3.45 4.95
N VAL A 166 6.07 4.36 4.46
CA VAL A 166 4.61 4.24 4.62
C VAL A 166 4.03 3.18 3.70
N LEU A 167 4.60 2.98 2.51
CA LEU A 167 4.28 1.85 1.63
C LEU A 167 4.69 0.52 2.27
N GLY A 168 5.74 0.51 3.09
CA GLY A 168 6.15 -0.64 3.90
C GLY A 168 5.13 -1.08 4.96
N LEU A 169 4.12 -0.25 5.29
CA LEU A 169 3.03 -0.64 6.20
C LEU A 169 2.09 -1.69 5.59
N TRP A 170 2.09 -1.81 4.26
CA TRP A 170 1.27 -2.75 3.51
C TRP A 170 1.81 -4.18 3.60
N ARG A 171 1.02 -5.07 4.20
CA ARG A 171 1.36 -6.49 4.39
C ARG A 171 0.71 -7.41 3.36
N GLY A 172 -0.08 -6.84 2.44
CA GLY A 172 -0.83 -7.56 1.43
C GLY A 172 -2.03 -6.75 0.94
N PRO A 173 -3.00 -7.38 0.27
CA PRO A 173 -4.24 -6.72 -0.15
C PRO A 173 -4.97 -6.10 1.04
N ALA A 174 -5.53 -4.90 0.87
CA ALA A 174 -6.31 -4.24 1.90
C ALA A 174 -7.47 -5.14 2.39
N MET A 175 -7.64 -5.24 3.71
CA MET A 175 -8.66 -6.05 4.38
C MET A 175 -8.72 -7.52 3.89
N ALA A 176 -7.57 -8.11 3.58
CA ALA A 176 -7.47 -9.48 3.08
C ALA A 176 -8.29 -10.48 3.93
N GLY A 177 -9.11 -11.28 3.25
CA GLY A 177 -9.99 -12.27 3.89
C GLY A 177 -11.17 -11.69 4.66
N SER A 178 -11.42 -10.37 4.56
CA SER A 178 -12.53 -9.66 5.23
C SER A 178 -13.40 -8.84 4.27
N THR A 179 -13.19 -8.94 2.95
CA THR A 179 -13.96 -8.22 1.92
C THR A 179 -15.26 -8.92 1.52
N SER A 180 -15.76 -9.84 2.36
CA SER A 180 -17.02 -10.53 2.14
C SER A 180 -18.25 -9.69 2.49
N GLY A 181 -18.20 -8.36 2.48
CA GLY A 181 -19.38 -7.51 2.52
C GLY A 181 -19.10 -6.16 1.86
N PRO A 182 -20.14 -5.35 1.59
CA PRO A 182 -19.99 -4.13 0.81
C PRO A 182 -19.14 -3.05 1.49
N LEU A 183 -19.15 -2.97 2.83
CA LEU A 183 -18.39 -1.95 3.56
C LEU A 183 -16.89 -2.25 3.47
N CYS A 184 -16.48 -3.47 3.81
CA CYS A 184 -15.07 -3.84 3.76
C CYS A 184 -14.56 -3.91 2.31
N ALA A 185 -15.39 -4.37 1.36
CA ALA A 185 -15.00 -4.38 -0.05
C ALA A 185 -14.79 -2.97 -0.61
N GLY A 186 -15.69 -2.03 -0.32
CA GLY A 186 -15.55 -0.64 -0.74
C GLY A 186 -14.31 0.02 -0.14
N ALA A 187 -14.13 -0.12 1.18
CA ALA A 187 -12.97 0.42 1.86
C ALA A 187 -11.64 -0.18 1.38
N ALA A 188 -11.61 -1.48 1.07
CA ALA A 188 -10.44 -2.14 0.51
C ALA A 188 -10.10 -1.60 -0.89
N ALA A 189 -11.10 -1.34 -1.73
CA ALA A 189 -10.91 -0.75 -3.05
C ALA A 189 -10.35 0.68 -2.95
N GLU A 190 -10.94 1.53 -2.11
CA GLU A 190 -10.46 2.90 -1.86
C GLU A 190 -9.01 2.90 -1.37
N LEU A 191 -8.67 2.04 -0.40
CA LEU A 191 -7.29 1.93 0.09
C LEU A 191 -6.33 1.48 -1.00
N GLU A 192 -6.72 0.53 -1.85
CA GLU A 192 -5.87 0.06 -2.95
C GLU A 192 -5.64 1.14 -4.01
N GLU A 193 -6.64 1.97 -4.30
CA GLU A 193 -6.50 3.16 -5.15
C GLU A 193 -5.51 4.16 -4.52
N GLU A 194 -5.62 4.41 -3.22
CA GLU A 194 -4.66 5.25 -2.49
C GLU A 194 -3.24 4.66 -2.53
N ARG A 195 -3.09 3.33 -2.47
CA ARG A 195 -1.80 2.64 -2.62
C ARG A 195 -1.16 2.89 -3.98
N LEU A 196 -1.96 2.80 -5.04
CA LEU A 196 -1.51 3.06 -6.41
C LEU A 196 -1.07 4.53 -6.56
N ALA A 197 -1.86 5.48 -6.05
CA ALA A 197 -1.51 6.90 -6.07
C ALA A 197 -0.21 7.18 -5.29
N ALA A 198 0.01 6.51 -4.16
CA ALA A 198 1.26 6.65 -3.40
C ALA A 198 2.48 6.07 -4.12
N LEU A 199 2.32 4.95 -4.84
CA LEU A 199 3.37 4.38 -5.69
C LEU A 199 3.71 5.30 -6.86
N GLU A 200 2.71 5.89 -7.51
CA GLU A 200 2.91 6.89 -8.56
C GLU A 200 3.70 8.09 -8.03
N LEU A 201 3.29 8.62 -6.86
CA LEU A 201 4.01 9.71 -6.20
C LEU A 201 5.46 9.35 -5.88
N LEU A 202 5.73 8.11 -5.44
CA LEU A 202 7.09 7.64 -5.19
C LEU A 202 7.93 7.68 -6.47
N TYR A 203 7.42 7.16 -7.57
CA TYR A 203 8.15 7.16 -8.84
C TYR A 203 8.40 8.59 -9.37
N GLU A 204 7.42 9.48 -9.26
CA GLU A 204 7.60 10.90 -9.61
C GLU A 204 8.67 11.56 -8.74
N THR A 205 8.66 11.28 -7.44
CA THR A 205 9.63 11.82 -6.48
C THR A 205 11.04 11.30 -6.78
N GLN A 206 11.19 10.01 -7.04
CA GLN A 206 12.47 9.39 -7.43
C GLN A 206 13.02 10.01 -8.73
N ALA A 207 12.17 10.24 -9.72
CA ALA A 207 12.57 10.88 -10.97
C ALA A 207 13.06 12.32 -10.75
N ARG A 208 12.40 13.10 -9.89
CA ARG A 208 12.84 14.46 -9.52
C ARG A 208 14.15 14.45 -8.75
N ALA A 209 14.31 13.52 -7.81
CA ALA A 209 15.54 13.37 -7.04
C ALA A 209 16.74 13.03 -7.94
N ALA A 210 16.57 12.11 -8.89
CA ALA A 210 17.61 11.75 -9.86
C ALA A 210 17.99 12.94 -10.76
N ALA A 211 17.00 13.69 -11.25
CA ALA A 211 17.25 14.89 -12.04
C ALA A 211 18.01 15.98 -11.26
N ALA A 212 17.72 16.14 -9.97
CA ALA A 212 18.42 17.09 -9.09
C ALA A 212 19.86 16.66 -8.75
N ALA A 213 20.11 15.34 -8.66
CA ALA A 213 21.45 14.80 -8.42
C ALA A 213 22.38 14.89 -9.63
N GLY A 214 21.86 15.24 -10.82
CA GLY A 214 22.63 15.22 -12.06
C GLY A 214 23.01 13.82 -12.52
N ASP A 215 22.47 12.78 -11.88
CA ASP A 215 22.65 11.40 -12.29
C ASP A 215 21.71 11.10 -13.46
N PRO A 216 22.23 10.69 -14.64
CA PRO A 216 21.37 10.20 -15.70
C PRO A 216 20.69 8.93 -15.20
N CYS A 217 19.36 9.01 -15.07
CA CYS A 217 18.36 7.93 -14.92
C CYS A 217 18.92 6.52 -14.60
N PRO A 218 18.49 5.87 -13.49
CA PRO A 218 18.86 4.47 -13.26
C PRO A 218 18.44 3.59 -14.46
N PRO A 219 19.27 2.60 -14.85
CA PRO A 219 18.86 1.63 -15.86
C PRO A 219 17.76 0.73 -15.29
N ASP A 220 16.83 0.36 -16.17
CA ASP A 220 15.80 -0.67 -15.98
C ASP A 220 14.55 -0.31 -15.15
N LEU A 221 13.77 0.65 -15.66
CA LEU A 221 12.32 0.48 -15.61
C LEU A 221 11.91 -0.54 -16.69
N PRO A 222 11.16 -1.61 -16.36
CA PRO A 222 10.65 -2.53 -17.37
C PRO A 222 9.76 -1.75 -18.32
N ARG A 223 10.26 -1.50 -19.54
CA ARG A 223 9.44 -0.95 -20.62
C ARG A 223 8.31 -1.95 -20.85
N ARG A 224 7.12 -1.63 -20.33
CA ARG A 224 5.89 -2.33 -20.67
C ARG A 224 5.82 -2.30 -22.20
N PRO A 225 5.92 -3.44 -22.90
CA PRO A 225 5.82 -3.42 -24.35
C PRO A 225 4.41 -2.93 -24.68
N LEU A 226 4.32 -1.76 -25.32
CA LEU A 226 3.08 -1.36 -25.97
C LEU A 226 2.68 -2.48 -26.93
N PRO A 227 1.40 -2.86 -27.01
CA PRO A 227 0.98 -3.88 -27.96
C PRO A 227 1.37 -3.42 -29.37
N VAL A 228 2.27 -4.17 -30.01
CA VAL A 228 2.59 -4.00 -31.41
C VAL A 228 1.28 -4.22 -32.16
N ARG A 229 0.73 -3.14 -32.70
CA ARG A 229 -0.41 -3.17 -33.60
C ARG A 229 0.02 -4.04 -34.79
N GLY A 230 -0.48 -5.26 -34.86
CA GLY A 230 -0.17 -6.22 -35.91
C GLY A 230 -0.48 -5.60 -37.27
N GLY A 231 0.57 -5.20 -37.99
CA GLY A 231 0.50 -4.82 -39.39
C GLY A 231 0.18 -6.07 -40.21
N GLY A 232 -0.90 -6.00 -40.98
CA GLY A 232 -1.38 -7.08 -41.82
C GLY A 232 -0.34 -7.58 -42.81
N GLY A 233 -0.02 -8.87 -42.71
CA GLY A 233 0.59 -9.64 -43.78
C GLY A 233 -0.51 -10.22 -44.65
N ALA A 234 -0.82 -9.52 -45.74
CA ALA A 234 -1.63 -10.06 -46.83
C ALA A 234 -0.86 -11.21 -47.50
N GLY A 235 -1.35 -12.44 -47.32
CA GLY A 235 -0.99 -13.55 -48.19
C GLY A 235 -2.03 -13.64 -49.31
N ARG A 236 -1.64 -13.27 -50.54
CA ARG A 236 -2.34 -13.70 -51.76
C ARG A 236 -1.37 -14.48 -52.64
N PRO A 237 -1.87 -15.51 -53.35
CA PRO A 237 -1.04 -16.44 -54.11
C PRO A 237 -0.59 -15.86 -55.46
N GLU A 238 0.56 -16.35 -55.91
CA GLU A 238 1.09 -16.37 -57.28
C GLU A 238 0.06 -16.97 -58.27
N GLU A 239 0.05 -16.75 -59.59
CA GLU A 239 0.86 -16.02 -60.57
C GLU A 239 -0.01 -15.98 -61.86
N GLY A 240 0.21 -15.00 -62.74
CA GLY A 240 -0.15 -15.13 -64.16
C GLY A 240 -0.94 -13.97 -64.78
N GLY A 241 -0.30 -13.26 -65.71
CA GLY A 241 -1.02 -12.56 -66.78
C GLY A 241 -0.71 -11.08 -66.98
N GLN A 242 0.33 -10.83 -67.78
CA GLN A 242 0.38 -9.84 -68.88
C GLN A 242 0.11 -8.34 -68.66
N LEU A 243 1.16 -7.58 -69.00
CA LEU A 243 1.18 -6.38 -69.85
C LEU A 243 0.53 -5.09 -69.32
N GLY A 244 1.34 -4.05 -69.13
CA GLY A 244 0.83 -2.68 -69.06
C GLY A 244 1.87 -1.65 -68.64
N ARG A 245 2.53 -1.05 -69.63
CA ARG A 245 3.44 0.11 -69.54
C ARG A 245 2.85 1.23 -68.66
N LEU A 246 3.70 1.97 -67.94
CA LEU A 246 4.06 3.38 -68.25
C LEU A 246 4.90 4.05 -67.15
N ARG A 247 5.83 4.86 -67.66
CA ARG A 247 6.84 5.74 -67.04
C ARG A 247 6.31 6.70 -65.95
N ALA A 248 7.18 7.04 -64.99
CA ALA A 248 7.85 8.38 -64.85
C ALA A 248 8.59 8.44 -63.48
N ARG A 249 9.93 8.40 -63.45
CA ARG A 249 10.84 9.53 -63.14
C ARG A 249 10.24 10.70 -62.34
N VAL A 250 10.82 11.01 -61.18
CA VAL A 250 11.48 12.30 -60.85
C VAL A 250 12.51 12.09 -59.72
N ASP A 251 13.69 12.66 -59.95
CA ASP A 251 14.91 12.77 -59.12
C ASP A 251 14.70 13.67 -57.87
N ASN A 252 15.23 13.31 -56.69
CA ASN A 252 16.51 13.74 -56.07
C ASN A 252 16.48 15.05 -55.24
N SER A 253 17.29 15.00 -54.16
CA SER A 253 18.04 16.09 -53.50
C SER A 253 17.26 17.08 -52.60
N SER A 254 17.38 16.91 -51.28
CA SER A 254 18.17 17.74 -50.33
C SER A 254 17.52 19.09 -50.01
N THR A 255 17.40 19.52 -48.75
CA THR A 255 18.50 20.22 -48.04
C THR A 255 18.19 20.38 -46.54
N SER A 256 19.24 20.12 -45.75
CA SER A 256 19.56 20.48 -44.36
C SER A 256 18.67 21.40 -43.51
N SER A 257 18.56 21.05 -42.22
CA SER A 257 19.09 21.82 -41.05
C SER A 257 18.57 21.16 -39.76
N GLY A 258 19.32 20.80 -38.72
CA GLY A 258 20.72 20.99 -38.36
C GLY A 258 20.85 20.89 -36.82
N CYS A 259 21.77 20.03 -36.36
CA CYS A 259 22.44 19.99 -35.05
C CYS A 259 21.67 19.76 -33.73
N CYS A 260 21.82 18.55 -33.18
CA CYS A 260 22.62 18.34 -31.96
C CYS A 260 22.80 16.83 -31.70
N ALA A 261 23.77 16.21 -32.37
CA ALA A 261 24.21 14.84 -32.11
C ALA A 261 25.72 14.78 -32.25
N SER A 262 26.46 15.09 -31.18
CA SER A 262 27.92 14.92 -31.12
C SER A 262 28.43 14.99 -29.68
N ARG A 263 28.07 14.00 -28.86
CA ARG A 263 28.91 13.50 -27.77
C ARG A 263 28.28 12.21 -27.33
N TRP A 264 28.97 11.11 -27.58
CA TRP A 264 28.89 9.78 -26.94
C TRP A 264 29.59 8.84 -27.94
N SER A 265 30.93 8.87 -27.89
CA SER A 265 31.79 7.97 -28.64
C SER A 265 32.99 7.64 -27.79
N SER A 266 32.75 7.04 -26.62
CA SER A 266 33.77 6.36 -25.83
C SER A 266 33.15 5.75 -24.57
N CYS A 267 32.47 4.61 -24.69
CA CYS A 267 32.43 3.61 -23.63
C CYS A 267 32.10 2.25 -24.25
N ARG A 268 33.17 1.53 -24.57
CA ARG A 268 33.16 0.17 -25.10
C ARG A 268 32.98 -0.77 -23.91
N CYS A 269 31.75 -1.18 -23.60
CA CYS A 269 31.51 -2.25 -22.63
C CYS A 269 31.76 -3.60 -23.31
N SER A 270 32.89 -4.22 -22.97
CA SER A 270 33.17 -5.62 -23.26
C SER A 270 32.32 -6.52 -22.36
N TRP A 271 31.32 -7.20 -22.92
CA TRP A 271 30.73 -8.39 -22.31
C TRP A 271 31.31 -9.62 -23.00
N GLY A 272 32.13 -10.38 -22.26
CA GLY A 272 32.59 -11.70 -22.68
C GLY A 272 31.46 -12.74 -22.52
N PRO A 273 31.41 -13.79 -23.36
CA PRO A 273 30.40 -14.83 -23.26
C PRO A 273 30.62 -15.72 -22.02
N PRO A 274 29.56 -16.29 -21.41
CA PRO A 274 29.70 -17.20 -20.27
C PRO A 274 30.27 -18.57 -20.70
N PRO A 275 31.00 -19.28 -19.82
CA PRO A 275 31.55 -20.59 -20.16
C PRO A 275 30.47 -21.68 -20.19
N ALA A 276 30.52 -22.48 -21.25
CA ALA A 276 29.70 -23.70 -21.41
C ALA A 276 30.12 -24.77 -20.40
N GLY A 277 29.22 -25.07 -19.45
CA GLY A 277 29.30 -26.23 -18.57
C GLY A 277 28.98 -27.52 -19.32
N ARG A 278 29.98 -28.40 -19.40
CA ARG A 278 29.98 -29.70 -20.08
C ARG A 278 29.02 -30.69 -19.42
N LEU A 279 28.19 -31.36 -20.25
CA LEU A 279 27.58 -32.65 -19.98
C LEU A 279 28.60 -33.77 -20.21
N SER A 280 28.74 -34.68 -19.24
CA SER A 280 29.23 -36.07 -19.29
C SER A 280 29.00 -36.62 -17.87
N ARG A 281 28.39 -37.77 -17.59
CA ARG A 281 28.00 -38.94 -18.37
C ARG A 281 26.94 -39.71 -17.58
#